data_AF-A0A940JCS7-F1
#
_entry.id   AF-A0A940JCS7-F1
#
_cell.length_a   1.000
_cell.length_b   1.000
_cell.length_c   1.000
_cell.angle_alpha   90.00
_cell.angle_beta   90.00
_cell.angle_gamma   90.00
#
_symmetry.space_group_name_H-M   'P 1'
#
loop_
_entity.id
_entity.type
_entity.pdbx_description
1 polymer ?
#
loop_
_entity_poly.entity_id
_entity_poly.type
_entity_poly.pdbx_seq_one_letter_code
_entity_poly.pdbx_strand_id
1 'polypeptide(L)'
;MPERTPDGRYIVVNGRRWRASDPGLSPERRDELVHELMEARRAVKAALNAGDATAEQRARARVHQAKVDLGERGTPWWEKPRH
;
A
#
# COMPACT_ATOMS: atom_id res chain seq x y z
N MET A 1 14.36 8.78 2.59
CA MET A 1 12.88 8.71 2.54
C MET A 1 12.42 9.53 1.36
N PRO A 2 11.33 9.17 0.65
CA PRO A 2 10.84 9.98 -0.46
C PRO A 2 10.40 11.36 0.04
N GLU A 3 10.59 12.39 -0.79
CA GLU A 3 10.13 13.74 -0.52
C GLU A 3 8.60 13.74 -0.34
N ARG A 4 8.09 14.52 0.60
CA ARG A 4 6.65 14.67 0.85
C ARG A 4 6.18 16.07 0.48
N THR A 5 4.94 16.17 0.02
CA THR A 5 4.28 17.47 -0.13
C THR A 5 4.13 18.15 1.23
N PRO A 6 4.05 19.50 1.28
CA PRO A 6 3.90 20.23 2.56
C PRO A 6 2.68 19.82 3.38
N ASP A 7 1.60 19.39 2.72
CA ASP A 7 0.37 18.89 3.36
C ASP A 7 0.46 17.41 3.80
N GLY A 8 1.60 16.74 3.54
CA GLY A 8 1.84 15.34 3.89
C GLY A 8 1.04 14.31 3.09
N ARG A 9 0.13 14.74 2.20
CA ARG A 9 -0.82 13.86 1.49
C ARG A 9 -0.16 13.00 0.42
N TYR A 10 0.98 13.43 -0.10
CA TYR A 10 1.69 12.77 -1.17
C TYR A 10 3.18 12.58 -0.87
N ILE A 11 3.74 11.49 -1.36
CA ILE A 11 5.17 11.30 -1.57
C ILE A 11 5.51 11.51 -3.05
N VAL A 12 6.69 12.06 -3.34
CA VAL A 12 7.20 12.24 -4.70
C VAL A 12 8.28 11.22 -4.98
N VAL A 13 8.08 10.40 -6.00
CA VAL A 13 9.04 9.38 -6.46
C VAL A 13 9.20 9.53 -7.96
N ASN A 14 10.43 9.80 -8.42
CA ASN A 14 10.76 10.05 -9.82
C ASN A 14 9.85 11.10 -10.48
N GLY A 15 9.61 12.22 -9.79
CA GLY A 15 8.74 13.31 -10.26
C GLY A 15 7.23 13.01 -10.23
N ARG A 16 6.82 11.78 -9.89
CA ARG A 16 5.42 11.38 -9.78
C ARG A 16 4.94 11.43 -8.34
N ARG A 17 3.75 12.03 -8.12
CA ARG A 17 3.07 12.03 -6.82
C ARG A 17 2.34 10.70 -6.61
N TRP A 18 2.55 10.13 -5.43
CA TRP A 18 1.84 8.96 -4.92
C TRP A 18 1.21 9.33 -3.58
N ARG A 19 0.01 8.84 -3.31
CA ARG A 19 -0.63 9.08 -2.02
C ARG A 19 0.22 8.49 -0.89
N ALA A 20 0.48 9.28 0.14
CA ALA A 20 1.17 8.82 1.33
C ALA A 20 0.28 7.89 2.14
N SER A 21 0.89 6.96 2.88
CA SER A 21 0.17 6.14 3.86
C SER A 21 -0.51 7.04 4.90
N ASP A 22 -1.65 6.58 5.43
CA ASP A 22 -2.45 7.32 6.40
C ASP A 22 -1.65 7.58 7.70
N PRO A 23 -1.39 8.85 8.06
CA PRO A 23 -0.66 9.19 9.27
C PRO A 23 -1.45 8.91 10.55
N GLY A 24 -2.76 8.63 10.46
CA GLY A 24 -3.60 8.24 11.58
C GLY A 24 -3.44 6.78 12.01
N LEU A 25 -2.68 5.97 11.26
CA LEU A 25 -2.38 4.59 11.66
C LEU A 25 -1.39 4.58 12.82
N SER A 26 -1.70 3.80 13.87
CA SER A 26 -0.73 3.47 14.92
C SER A 26 0.52 2.82 14.29
N PRO A 27 1.72 3.04 14.86
CA PRO A 27 2.95 2.42 14.36
C PRO A 27 2.85 0.91 14.16
N GLU A 28 2.22 0.21 15.11
CA GLU A 28 2.05 -1.24 15.11
C GLU A 28 1.21 -1.68 13.91
N ARG A 29 0.03 -1.06 13.74
CA ARG A 29 -0.85 -1.33 12.60
C ARG A 29 -0.18 -1.03 11.27
N ARG A 30 0.60 0.04 11.21
CA ARG A 30 1.35 0.40 10.00
C ARG A 30 2.39 -0.68 9.67
N ASP A 31 3.13 -1.16 10.66
CA ASP A 31 4.16 -2.19 10.48
C ASP A 31 3.55 -3.54 10.06
N GLU A 32 2.42 -3.94 10.66
CA GLU A 32 1.65 -5.12 10.22
C GLU A 32 1.25 -5.04 8.74
N LEU A 33 0.70 -3.91 8.32
CA LEU A 33 0.25 -3.71 6.94
C LEU A 33 1.43 -3.65 5.96
N VAL A 34 2.56 -3.05 6.37
CA VAL A 34 3.79 -3.09 5.58
C VAL A 34 4.30 -4.52 5.44
N HIS A 35 4.30 -5.30 6.53
CA HIS A 35 4.67 -6.70 6.50
C HIS A 35 3.77 -7.51 5.54
N GLU A 36 2.45 -7.35 5.65
CA GLU A 36 1.48 -7.99 4.78
C GLU A 36 1.70 -7.60 3.30
N LEU A 37 1.93 -6.31 3.03
CA LEU A 37 2.21 -5.83 1.68
C LEU A 37 3.47 -6.49 1.09
N MET A 38 4.52 -6.65 1.90
CA MET A 38 5.77 -7.28 1.47
C MET A 38 5.59 -8.78 1.24
N GLU A 39 4.86 -9.47 2.10
CA GLU A 39 4.45 -10.87 1.92
C GLU A 39 3.64 -11.06 0.63
N ALA A 40 2.64 -10.22 0.39
CA ALA A 40 1.81 -10.28 -0.82
C ALA A 40 2.64 -10.04 -2.09
N ARG A 41 3.61 -9.11 -2.07
CA ARG A 41 4.54 -8.89 -3.19
C ARG A 41 5.43 -10.10 -3.46
N ARG A 42 5.94 -10.76 -2.41
CA ARG A 42 6.69 -12.01 -2.53
C ARG A 42 5.82 -13.09 -3.18
N ALA A 43 4.56 -13.21 -2.76
CA ALA A 43 3.62 -14.17 -3.34
C ALA A 43 3.33 -13.89 -4.83
N VAL A 44 3.22 -12.62 -5.25
CA VAL A 44 3.09 -12.28 -6.68
C VAL A 44 4.31 -12.79 -7.47
N LYS A 45 5.52 -12.53 -6.97
CA LYS A 45 6.76 -13.00 -7.62
C LYS A 45 6.80 -14.53 -7.70
N ALA A 46 6.43 -15.22 -6.63
CA ALA A 46 6.39 -16.68 -6.59
C ALA A 46 5.39 -17.25 -7.61
N ALA A 47 4.18 -16.68 -7.68
CA ALA A 47 3.15 -17.10 -8.63
C ALA A 47 3.57 -16.87 -10.09
N LEU A 48 4.18 -15.71 -10.40
CA LEU A 48 4.72 -15.42 -11.73
C LEU A 48 5.79 -16.43 -12.14
N ASN A 49 6.72 -16.75 -11.24
CA ASN A 49 7.77 -17.73 -11.49
C ASN A 49 7.21 -19.15 -11.71
N ALA A 50 6.10 -19.48 -11.06
CA ALA A 50 5.42 -20.77 -11.20
C ALA A 50 4.47 -20.83 -12.41
N GLY A 51 4.20 -19.70 -13.08
CA GLY A 51 3.17 -19.62 -14.13
C GLY A 51 1.74 -19.82 -13.60
N ASP A 52 1.50 -19.65 -12.30
CA ASP A 52 0.17 -19.83 -11.69
C ASP A 52 -0.62 -18.51 -11.72
N ALA A 53 -1.42 -18.34 -12.77
CA ALA A 53 -2.27 -17.16 -12.96
C ALA A 53 -3.29 -16.96 -11.81
N THR A 54 -3.76 -18.03 -11.18
CA THR A 54 -4.75 -17.93 -10.09
C THR A 54 -4.08 -17.45 -8.81
N ALA A 55 -2.92 -18.02 -8.46
CA ALA A 55 -2.12 -17.53 -7.35
C ALA A 55 -1.66 -16.09 -7.56
N GLU A 56 -1.31 -15.73 -8.81
CA GLU A 56 -0.93 -14.36 -9.15
C GLU A 56 -2.09 -13.39 -8.90
N GLN A 57 -3.29 -13.70 -9.40
CA GLN A 57 -4.47 -12.86 -9.21
C GLN A 57 -4.77 -12.66 -7.71
N ARG A 58 -4.76 -13.74 -6.91
CA ARG A 58 -4.96 -13.66 -5.46
C ARG A 58 -3.91 -12.81 -4.77
N ALA A 59 -2.63 -12.98 -5.12
CA ALA A 59 -1.55 -12.22 -4.54
C ALA A 59 -1.64 -10.72 -4.91
N ARG A 60 -2.03 -10.40 -6.15
CA ARG A 60 -2.29 -9.02 -6.58
C ARG A 60 -3.46 -8.39 -5.84
N ALA A 61 -4.52 -9.15 -5.58
CA ALA A 61 -5.64 -8.70 -4.76
C ALA A 61 -5.20 -8.36 -3.32
N ARG A 62 -4.36 -9.20 -2.71
CA ARG A 62 -3.76 -8.92 -1.39
C ARG A 62 -2.89 -7.66 -1.39
N VAL A 63 -2.06 -7.46 -2.43
CA VAL A 63 -1.29 -6.21 -2.60
C VAL A 63 -2.22 -4.99 -2.70
N HIS A 64 -3.35 -5.12 -3.40
CA HIS A 64 -4.32 -4.04 -3.50
C HIS A 64 -4.94 -3.72 -2.14
N GLN A 65 -5.41 -4.74 -1.43
CA GLN A 65 -6.05 -4.59 -0.12
C GLN A 65 -5.11 -3.94 0.89
N ALA A 66 -3.88 -4.45 1.04
CA ALA A 66 -2.90 -3.86 1.96
C ALA A 66 -2.61 -2.38 1.63
N LYS A 67 -2.60 -1.99 0.35
CA LYS A 67 -2.45 -0.58 -0.05
C LYS A 67 -3.68 0.28 0.26
N VAL A 68 -4.88 -0.27 0.17
CA VAL A 68 -6.11 0.43 0.58
C VAL A 68 -6.11 0.63 2.09
N ASP A 69 -5.71 -0.38 2.85
CA ASP A 69 -5.66 -0.33 4.32
C ASP A 69 -4.56 0.61 4.82
N LEU A 70 -3.41 0.67 4.13
CA LEU A 70 -2.39 1.70 4.36
C LEU A 70 -2.86 3.11 3.98
N GLY A 71 -4.00 3.26 3.30
CA GLY A 71 -4.51 4.53 2.82
C GLY A 71 -3.84 5.03 1.52
N GLU A 72 -3.00 4.23 0.87
CA GLU A 72 -2.29 4.57 -0.38
C GLU A 72 -3.21 4.46 -1.62
N ARG A 73 -4.35 3.77 -1.49
CA ARG A 73 -5.38 3.58 -2.53
C ARG A 73 -6.80 3.69 -1.94
N GLY A 74 -7.81 3.70 -2.81
CA GLY A 74 -9.22 3.83 -2.41
C GLY A 74 -9.61 5.26 -2.04
N THR A 75 -10.56 5.42 -1.12
CA THR A 75 -10.96 6.72 -0.58
C THR A 75 -9.78 7.36 0.15
N PRO A 76 -9.37 8.60 -0.20
CA PRO A 76 -8.31 9.29 0.50
C PRO A 76 -8.58 9.39 2.00
N TRP A 77 -7.56 9.14 2.82
CA TRP A 77 -7.71 9.18 4.28
C TRP A 77 -8.09 10.58 4.81
N TRP A 78 -7.73 11.65 4.09
CA TRP A 78 -8.14 13.02 4.43
C TRP A 78 -9.61 13.33 4.10
N GLU A 79 -10.30 12.45 3.37
CA GLU A 79 -11.73 12.54 3.08
C GLU A 79 -12.56 11.59 3.96
N LYS A 80 -11.91 10.69 4.70
CA LYS A 80 -12.59 9.85 5.69
C LYS A 80 -12.99 10.72 6.89
N PRO A 81 -14.22 10.58 7.43
CA PRO A 81 -14.57 11.22 8.69
C PRO A 81 -13.55 10.82 9.75
N ARG A 82 -12.95 11.79 10.44
CA ARG A 82 -12.14 11.49 11.63
C ARG A 82 -13.11 11.00 12.70
N HIS A 83 -12.94 9.76 13.14
CA HIS A 83 -13.68 9.18 14.26
C HIS A 83 -13.06 9.63 15.58
#